data_AF-A0A7W1PU81-F1
#
_entry.id   AF-A0A7W1PU81-F1
#
_cell.length_a   1.000
_cell.length_b   1.000
_cell.length_c   1.000
_cell.angle_alpha   90.00
_cell.angle_beta   90.00
_cell.angle_gamma   90.00
#
_symmetry.space_group_name_H-M   'P 1'
#
loop_
_entity.id
_entity.type
_entity.pdbx_description
1 polymer ?
#
loop_
_entity_poly.entity_id
_entity_poly.type
_entity_poly.pdbx_seq_one_letter_code
_entity_poly.pdbx_strand_id
1 'polypeptide(L)' 'MEIPEIKAMLTLAEVIKHYGFKADKQNRINCPFHQDKTPSMQLYWKTLALASVP' A
#
# COMPACT_ATOMS: atom_id res chain seq x y z
N MET A 1 -0.48 -8.89 -21.08
CA MET A 1 -0.79 -8.57 -19.68
C MET A 1 -0.50 -7.10 -19.53
N GLU A 2 -1.56 -6.30 -19.43
CA GLU A 2 -1.48 -4.85 -19.39
C GLU A 2 -1.28 -4.35 -17.96
N ILE A 3 -0.66 -3.17 -17.81
CA ILE A 3 -0.42 -2.56 -16.50
C ILE A 3 -1.68 -2.51 -15.61
N PRO A 4 -2.90 -2.19 -16.12
CA PRO A 4 -4.12 -2.22 -15.31
C PRO A 4 -4.46 -3.61 -14.77
N GLU A 5 -4.23 -4.66 -15.56
CA GLU A 5 -4.50 -6.04 -15.17
C GLU A 5 -3.55 -6.47 -14.04
N ILE A 6 -2.26 -6.13 -14.16
CA ILE A 6 -1.25 -6.42 -13.11
C ILE A 6 -1.64 -5.73 -11.80
N LYS A 7 -2.04 -4.47 -11.86
CA LYS A 7 -2.45 -3.70 -10.67
C LYS A 7 -3.73 -4.23 -10.05
N ALA A 8 -4.65 -4.79 -10.83
CA ALA A 8 -5.87 -5.42 -10.31
C ALA A 8 -5.59 -6.75 -9.58
N MET A 9 -4.51 -7.45 -9.94
CA MET A 9 -4.11 -8.71 -9.32
C MET A 9 -3.31 -8.54 -8.02
N LEU A 10 -2.86 -7.33 -7.69
CA LEU A 10 -2.01 -7.07 -6.52
C LEU A 10 -2.71 -6.13 -5.54
N THR A 11 -3.03 -6.65 -4.36
CA THR A 11 -3.54 -5.82 -3.26
C THR A 11 -2.41 -5.09 -2.56
N LEU A 12 -2.69 -3.92 -1.98
CA LEU A 12 -1.70 -3.22 -1.14
C LEU A 12 -1.22 -4.11 0.02
N ALA A 13 -2.06 -5.03 0.48
CA ALA A 13 -1.79 -5.88 1.64
C ALA A 13 -0.70 -6.89 1.30
N GLU A 14 -0.79 -7.49 0.12
CA GLU A 14 0.23 -8.40 -0.42
C GLU A 14 1.55 -7.68 -0.65
N VAL A 15 1.50 -6.47 -1.22
CA VAL A 15 2.69 -5.65 -1.48
C VAL A 15 3.42 -5.32 -0.19
N ILE A 16 2.73 -4.75 0.81
CA ILE A 16 3.40 -4.36 2.06
C ILE A 16 3.90 -5.59 2.84
N LYS A 17 3.18 -6.71 2.79
CA LYS A 17 3.57 -7.97 3.43
C LYS A 17 4.83 -8.55 2.79
N HIS A 18 4.92 -8.50 1.46
CA HIS A 18 6.09 -8.94 0.71
C HIS A 18 7.37 -8.21 1.16
N TYR A 19 7.25 -6.90 1.43
CA TYR A 19 8.37 -6.10 1.95
C TYR A 19 8.52 -6.12 3.48
N GLY A 20 7.77 -6.97 4.20
CA GLY A 20 7.91 -7.14 5.64
C GLY A 20 7.26 -6.05 6.50
N PHE A 21 6.43 -5.19 5.92
CA PHE A 21 5.70 -4.17 6.67
C PHE A 21 4.41 -4.71 7.27
N LYS A 22 4.08 -4.19 8.45
CA LYS A 22 2.79 -4.42 9.12
C LYS A 22 2.17 -3.08 9.48
N ALA A 23 0.97 -2.84 8.97
CA ALA A 23 0.23 -1.64 9.27
C ALA A 23 -0.22 -1.62 10.74
N ASP A 24 -0.19 -0.44 11.37
CA ASP A 24 -0.77 -0.21 12.69
C ASP A 24 -2.32 -0.14 12.63
N LYS A 25 -2.96 0.09 13.78
CA LYS A 25 -4.42 0.23 13.88
C LYS A 25 -4.99 1.43 13.10
N GLN A 26 -4.15 2.38 12.71
CA GLN A 26 -4.50 3.57 11.93
C GLN A 26 -4.08 3.43 10.46
N ASN A 27 -3.71 2.21 10.03
CA ASN A 27 -3.24 1.92 8.67
C ASN A 27 -1.94 2.67 8.29
N ARG A 28 -1.02 2.83 9.23
CA ARG A 28 0.30 3.43 8.98
C ARG A 28 1.43 2.44 9.13
N ILE A 29 2.54 2.71 8.47
CA ILE A 29 3.80 1.98 8.60
C ILE A 29 4.95 2.97 8.90
N ASN A 30 6.05 2.45 9.45
CA ASN A 30 7.31 3.20 9.45
C ASN A 30 7.72 3.41 7.99
N CYS A 31 7.98 4.66 7.62
CA CYS A 31 8.33 5.00 6.25
C CYS A 31 9.68 4.35 5.88
N PRO A 32 9.78 3.58 4.77
CA PRO A 32 11.06 3.02 4.35
C PRO A 32 12.02 4.05 3.77
N PHE A 33 11.54 5.27 3.51
CA PHE A 33 12.31 6.34 2.87
C PHE A 33 12.97 7.29 3.88
N HIS A 34 12.55 7.26 5.15
CA HIS A 34 13.10 8.11 6.21
C HIS A 34 13.22 7.30 7.51
N GLN A 35 14.27 7.54 8.30
CA GLN A 35 14.50 6.80 9.55
C GLN A 35 13.71 7.40 10.72
N ASP A 36 12.38 7.33 10.62
CA ASP A 36 11.48 7.82 11.65
C ASP A 36 11.33 6.81 12.80
N LYS A 37 11.15 7.33 14.02
CA LYS A 37 10.89 6.50 15.21
C LYS A 37 9.41 6.14 15.37
N THR A 38 8.53 6.76 14.58
CA THR A 38 7.07 6.59 14.63
C THR A 38 6.51 6.35 13.23
N PRO A 39 5.41 5.58 13.09
CA PRO A 39 4.77 5.39 11.79
C PRO A 39 4.35 6.72 11.16
N SER A 40 4.92 7.02 9.99
CA SER A 40 4.74 8.30 9.28
C SER A 40 4.17 8.14 7.87
N MET A 41 4.10 6.91 7.36
CA MET A 41 3.54 6.61 6.04
C MET A 41 2.12 6.05 6.16
N GLN A 42 1.12 6.77 5.63
CA GLN A 42 -0.28 6.37 5.61
C GLN A 42 -0.58 5.45 4.43
N LEU A 43 -1.29 4.34 4.68
CA LEU A 43 -1.80 3.44 3.66
C LEU A 43 -3.29 3.72 3.40
N TYR A 44 -3.66 3.77 2.12
CA TYR A 44 -5.05 3.95 1.67
C TYR A 44 -5.51 2.72 0.92
N TRP A 45 -6.28 1.87 1.60
CA TRP A 45 -6.77 0.61 1.06
C TRP A 45 -7.83 0.78 -0.04
N LYS A 46 -8.53 1.92 -0.03
CA LYS A 46 -9.66 2.20 -0.94
C LYS A 46 -9.24 2.80 -2.29
N THR A 47 -8.04 3.35 -2.39
CA THR A 47 -7.58 4.08 -3.59
C THR A 47 -6.94 3.18 -4.64
N LEU A 48 -6.81 1.88 -4.36
CA LEU A 48 -6.28 0.88 -5.31
C LEU A 48 -7.36 0.23 -6.17
N ALA A 49 -8.64 0.44 -5.85
CA ALA A 49 -9.67 0.25 -6.85
C ALA A 49 -9.40 1.31 -7.93
N LEU A 50 -9.02 0.86 -9.12
CA LEU A 50 -9.30 1.55 -10.38
C LEU A 50 -10.82 1.66 -10.54
N ALA A 51 -11.49 2.30 -9.57
CA ALA A 51 -12.84 2.77 -9.73
C ALA A 51 -12.70 3.96 -10.68
N SER A 52 -13.02 3.69 -11.94
CA SER A 52 -13.41 4.69 -12.93
C SER A 52 -12.35 5.78 -13.18
N VAL A 53 -11.34 5.44 -13.98
CA VAL A 53 -10.92 6.41 -15.00
C VAL A 53 -12.02 6.34 -16.08
N PRO A 54 -12.76 7.42 -16.38
CA PRO A 54 -13.65 7.44 -17.53
C PRO A 54 -12.91 7.22 -18.85
#